data_AF-A0A8T4JG02-F1
#
_entry.id   AF-A0A8T4JG02-F1
#
_cell.length_a   1.000
_cell.length_b   1.000
_cell.length_c   1.000
_cell.angle_alpha   90.00
_cell.angle_beta   90.00
_cell.angle_gamma   90.00
#
_symmetry.space_group_name_H-M   'P 1'
#
loop_
_entity.id
_entity.type
_entity.pdbx_description
1 polymer ?
#
loop_
_entity_poly.entity_id
_entity_poly.type
_entity_poly.pdbx_seq_one_letter_code
_entity_poly.pdbx_strand_id
1 'polypeptide(L)'
;MHKRIISHTDFDGLISAYLLREIFGVEEIIFTEPWFIQQGELEVRPGDIIVDLPYDERCKLWIDHHKSNLATAETLRKEQPKKVVFDEKKKSCPSLIYEHFHKEHDFLEDEDTKKMIAAADK
;
A
#
# COMPACT_ATOMS: atom_id res chain seq x y z
N MET A 1 2.74 12.45 -10.84
CA MET A 1 3.69 12.06 -9.77
C MET A 1 2.90 11.57 -8.57
N HIS A 2 3.44 10.64 -7.78
CA HIS A 2 2.89 10.35 -6.45
C HIS A 2 3.22 11.52 -5.52
N LYS A 3 2.28 11.89 -4.66
CA LYS A 3 2.41 13.09 -3.82
C LYS A 3 2.53 12.76 -2.33
N ARG A 4 1.82 11.72 -1.88
CA ARG A 4 1.71 11.33 -0.48
C ARG A 4 1.37 9.85 -0.37
N ILE A 5 1.82 9.23 0.71
CA ILE A 5 1.43 7.87 1.12
C ILE A 5 0.45 7.99 2.29
N ILE A 6 -0.70 7.35 2.18
CA ILE A 6 -1.67 7.17 3.26
C ILE A 6 -1.62 5.70 3.66
N SER A 7 -1.25 5.44 4.90
CA SER A 7 -0.93 4.11 5.37
C SER A 7 -1.61 3.80 6.69
N HIS A 8 -1.84 2.53 6.96
CA HIS A 8 -2.30 2.05 8.25
C HIS A 8 -1.26 2.30 9.35
N THR A 9 -1.73 2.47 10.59
CA THR A 9 -0.93 2.82 11.78
C THR A 9 -0.22 1.62 12.42
N ASP A 10 -0.49 0.41 11.96
CA ASP A 10 0.12 -0.81 12.49
C ASP A 10 1.51 -1.08 11.90
N PHE A 11 2.08 -2.25 12.22
CA PHE A 11 3.41 -2.61 11.75
C PHE A 11 3.44 -2.94 10.25
N ASP A 12 2.36 -3.49 9.68
CA ASP A 12 2.25 -3.76 8.25
C ASP A 12 2.27 -2.45 7.46
N GLY A 13 1.41 -1.51 7.85
CA GLY A 13 1.36 -0.16 7.29
C GLY A 13 2.67 0.60 7.46
N LEU A 14 3.30 0.56 8.64
CA LEU A 14 4.58 1.26 8.88
C LEU A 14 5.67 0.81 7.90
N ILE A 15 5.86 -0.50 7.75
CA ILE A 15 6.87 -1.04 6.84
C ILE A 15 6.48 -0.74 5.39
N SER A 16 5.21 -0.87 5.03
CA SER A 16 4.70 -0.52 3.70
C SER A 16 5.00 0.93 3.32
N ALA A 17 4.75 1.88 4.22
CA ALA A 17 5.02 3.29 3.99
C ALA A 17 6.51 3.57 3.76
N TYR A 18 7.40 2.92 4.53
CA TYR A 18 8.85 3.00 4.31
C TYR A 18 9.24 2.51 2.92
N LEU A 19 8.81 1.30 2.53
CA LEU A 19 9.18 0.73 1.24
C LEU A 19 8.68 1.59 0.07
N LEU A 20 7.43 2.06 0.14
CA LEU A 20 6.84 2.89 -0.91
C LEU A 20 7.48 4.27 -1.01
N ARG A 21 7.94 4.82 0.11
CA ARG A 21 8.71 6.06 0.12
C ARG A 21 10.02 5.88 -0.66
N GLU A 22 10.76 4.80 -0.40
CA GLU A 22 12.03 4.53 -1.10
C GLU A 22 11.82 4.22 -2.59
N ILE A 23 10.74 3.49 -2.94
CA ILE A 23 10.38 3.16 -4.33
C ILE A 23 9.98 4.41 -5.13
N PHE A 24 9.16 5.29 -4.55
CA PHE A 24 8.53 6.39 -5.29
C PHE A 24 9.11 7.78 -4.99
N GLY A 25 10.04 7.90 -4.04
CA GLY A 25 10.62 9.18 -3.62
C GLY A 25 9.59 10.13 -3.00
N VAL A 26 8.62 9.60 -2.25
CA VAL A 26 7.53 10.38 -1.63
C VAL A 26 7.89 10.73 -0.19
N GLU A 27 7.91 12.02 0.15
CA GLU A 27 8.29 12.49 1.49
C GLU A 27 7.11 12.59 2.47
N GLU A 28 5.89 12.86 1.97
CA GLU A 28 4.71 13.02 2.81
C GLU A 28 4.05 11.66 3.09
N ILE A 29 3.95 11.31 4.37
CA ILE A 29 3.28 10.09 4.84
C ILE A 29 2.23 10.48 5.89
N ILE A 30 1.02 9.97 5.73
CA ILE A 30 -0.06 10.07 6.72
C ILE A 30 -0.38 8.67 7.21
N PHE A 31 -0.36 8.51 8.53
CA PHE A 31 -0.84 7.29 9.18
C PHE A 31 -2.28 7.50 9.67
N THR A 32 -3.15 6.53 9.41
CA THR A 32 -4.57 6.59 9.79
C THR A 32 -5.15 5.20 10.04
N GLU A 33 -6.32 5.15 10.67
CA GLU A 33 -7.12 3.94 10.80
C GLU A 33 -8.05 3.72 9.59
N PRO A 34 -8.44 2.46 9.26
CA PRO A 34 -9.36 2.13 8.18
C PRO A 34 -10.70 2.88 8.26
N TRP A 35 -11.18 3.09 9.49
CA TRP A 35 -12.44 3.78 9.75
C TRP A 35 -12.50 5.17 9.13
N PHE A 36 -11.43 5.97 9.25
CA PHE A 36 -11.41 7.35 8.74
C PHE A 36 -11.43 7.42 7.20
N ILE A 37 -10.88 6.39 6.53
CA ILE A 37 -10.99 6.26 5.07
C ILE A 37 -12.43 5.92 4.68
N GLN A 38 -13.04 4.95 5.37
CA GLN A 38 -14.41 4.50 5.09
C GLN A 38 -15.45 5.60 5.32
N GLN A 39 -15.27 6.43 6.36
CA GLN A 39 -16.14 7.57 6.63
C GLN A 39 -15.86 8.77 5.71
N GLY A 40 -14.80 8.74 4.89
CA GLY A 40 -14.40 9.87 4.05
C GLY A 40 -13.93 11.08 4.86
N GLU A 41 -13.51 10.88 6.11
CA GLU A 41 -13.04 11.94 7.01
C GLU A 41 -11.60 12.40 6.67
N LEU A 42 -10.83 11.55 5.99
CA LEU A 42 -9.55 11.91 5.41
C LEU A 42 -9.70 12.27 3.94
N GLU A 43 -9.17 13.43 3.54
CA GLU A 43 -9.14 13.86 2.15
C GLU A 43 -8.16 13.00 1.33
N VAL A 44 -8.68 12.19 0.39
CA VAL A 44 -7.88 11.45 -0.60
C VAL A 44 -7.80 12.24 -1.92
N ARG A 45 -6.60 12.32 -2.48
CA ARG A 45 -6.27 13.11 -3.68
C ARG A 45 -5.78 12.21 -4.84
N PRO A 46 -5.93 12.63 -6.11
CA PRO A 46 -5.46 11.92 -7.32
C PRO A 46 -3.97 11.53 -7.40
N GLY A 47 -3.14 11.99 -6.47
CA GLY A 47 -1.71 11.66 -6.40
C GLY A 47 -1.34 10.72 -5.24
N ASP A 48 -2.31 10.34 -4.42
CA ASP A 48 -2.05 9.58 -3.19
C ASP A 48 -1.86 8.10 -3.49
N ILE A 49 -0.95 7.48 -2.74
CA ILE A 49 -0.86 6.03 -2.62
C ILE A 49 -1.60 5.65 -1.34
N ILE A 50 -2.53 4.72 -1.41
CA ILE A 50 -3.18 4.13 -0.22
C ILE A 50 -2.63 2.72 -0.05
N VAL A 51 -2.15 2.39 1.15
CA VAL A 51 -1.64 1.05 1.47
C VAL A 51 -2.20 0.55 2.79
N ASP A 52 -2.53 -0.73 2.83
CA ASP A 52 -3.06 -1.44 4.01
C ASP A 52 -4.35 -0.83 4.57
N LEU A 53 -5.14 -0.19 3.69
CA LEU A 53 -6.32 0.57 4.05
C LEU A 53 -7.44 0.34 3.03
N PRO A 54 -8.71 0.62 3.39
CA PRO A 54 -9.83 0.53 2.48
C PRO A 54 -9.62 1.30 1.17
N TYR A 55 -10.12 0.75 0.07
CA TYR A 55 -10.00 1.38 -1.23
C TYR A 55 -10.74 2.72 -1.30
N ASP A 56 -10.08 3.73 -1.89
CA ASP A 56 -10.70 4.99 -2.31
C ASP A 56 -10.42 5.23 -3.80
N GLU A 57 -11.46 5.52 -4.58
CA GLU A 57 -11.34 5.70 -6.02
C GLU A 57 -10.51 6.91 -6.44
N ARG A 58 -10.27 7.87 -5.53
CA ARG A 58 -9.48 9.06 -5.82
C ARG A 58 -7.99 8.79 -5.73
N CYS A 59 -7.54 7.68 -5.13
CA CYS A 59 -6.11 7.40 -5.05
C CYS A 59 -5.51 7.11 -6.43
N LYS A 60 -4.20 7.22 -6.55
CA LYS A 60 -3.43 6.89 -7.76
C LYS A 60 -3.01 5.43 -7.80
N LEU A 61 -2.74 4.86 -6.63
CA LEU A 61 -2.30 3.50 -6.44
C LEU A 61 -2.87 3.01 -5.11
N TRP A 62 -3.43 1.80 -5.13
CA TRP A 62 -3.91 1.11 -3.95
C TRP A 62 -3.22 -0.24 -3.82
N ILE A 63 -2.67 -0.51 -2.64
CA ILE A 63 -1.98 -1.75 -2.31
C ILE A 63 -2.62 -2.35 -1.06
N ASP A 64 -3.14 -3.57 -1.14
CA ASP A 64 -3.75 -4.22 0.01
C ASP A 64 -3.81 -5.75 -0.17
N HIS A 65 -4.00 -6.47 0.93
CA HIS A 65 -4.27 -7.90 0.95
C HIS A 65 -5.58 -8.24 1.69
N HIS A 66 -6.23 -7.29 2.34
CA HIS A 66 -7.48 -7.52 3.05
C HIS A 66 -8.68 -7.64 2.10
N LYS A 67 -9.30 -8.84 2.04
CA LYS A 67 -10.53 -9.06 1.25
C LYS A 67 -11.67 -8.10 1.60
N SER A 68 -11.77 -7.68 2.87
CA SER A 68 -12.81 -6.76 3.35
C SER A 68 -12.73 -5.37 2.71
N ASN A 69 -11.55 -4.97 2.23
CA ASN A 69 -11.31 -3.66 1.65
C ASN A 69 -11.56 -3.61 0.12
N LEU A 70 -11.90 -4.77 -0.49
CA LEU A 70 -11.92 -4.97 -1.94
C LEU A 70 -13.25 -4.58 -2.62
N ALA A 71 -14.30 -4.23 -1.87
CA ALA A 71 -15.69 -4.18 -2.36
C ALA A 71 -15.90 -3.42 -3.69
N THR A 72 -15.21 -2.30 -3.90
CA THR A 72 -15.26 -1.51 -5.15
C THR A 72 -14.01 -1.68 -6.03
N ALA A 73 -12.92 -2.20 -5.47
CA ALA A 73 -11.66 -2.39 -6.15
C ALA A 73 -11.66 -3.57 -7.13
N GLU A 74 -12.54 -4.57 -7.00
CA GLU A 74 -12.60 -5.70 -7.96
C GLU A 74 -12.90 -5.26 -9.39
N THR A 75 -13.89 -4.38 -9.57
CA THR A 75 -14.25 -3.83 -10.87
C THR A 75 -13.10 -3.00 -11.43
N LEU A 76 -12.51 -2.15 -10.59
CA LEU A 76 -11.40 -1.27 -10.99
C LEU A 76 -10.11 -2.02 -11.27
N ARG A 77 -9.87 -3.18 -10.64
CA ARG A 77 -8.75 -4.04 -10.99
C ARG A 77 -8.87 -4.57 -12.42
N LYS A 78 -10.08 -4.86 -12.89
CA LYS A 78 -10.32 -5.30 -14.28
C LYS A 78 -10.14 -4.16 -15.28
N GLU A 79 -10.61 -2.96 -14.93
CA GLU A 79 -10.57 -1.79 -15.81
C GLU A 79 -9.22 -1.06 -15.81
N GLN A 80 -8.57 -1.00 -14.65
CA GLN A 80 -7.35 -0.24 -14.36
C GLN A 80 -6.36 -1.08 -13.54
N PRO A 81 -5.81 -2.17 -14.10
CA PRO A 81 -4.97 -3.13 -13.35
C PRO A 81 -3.69 -2.50 -12.78
N LYS A 82 -3.21 -1.39 -13.35
CA LYS A 82 -2.02 -0.67 -12.83
C LYS A 82 -2.29 0.18 -11.59
N LYS A 83 -3.56 0.43 -11.27
CA LYS A 83 -3.99 1.22 -10.10
C LYS A 83 -4.13 0.34 -8.85
N VAL A 84 -4.35 -0.96 -9.03
CA VAL A 84 -4.71 -1.88 -7.96
C VAL A 84 -3.68 -3.01 -7.88
N VAL A 85 -2.94 -3.05 -6.78
CA VAL A 85 -2.04 -4.15 -6.42
C VAL A 85 -2.69 -4.89 -5.26
N PHE A 86 -3.24 -6.08 -5.54
CA PHE A 86 -4.01 -6.81 -4.54
C PHE A 86 -3.81 -8.33 -4.66
N ASP A 87 -3.54 -8.97 -3.53
CA ASP A 87 -3.54 -10.43 -3.39
C ASP A 87 -3.88 -10.86 -1.95
N GLU A 88 -5.09 -11.41 -1.76
CA GLU A 88 -5.56 -11.91 -0.45
C GLU A 88 -4.77 -13.09 0.12
N LYS A 89 -3.88 -13.70 -0.69
CA LYS A 89 -3.00 -14.78 -0.23
C LYS A 89 -1.72 -14.27 0.40
N LYS A 90 -1.41 -12.97 0.26
CA LYS A 90 -0.24 -12.38 0.92
C LYS A 90 -0.51 -12.21 2.39
N LYS A 91 0.54 -12.42 3.19
CA LYS A 91 0.49 -12.29 4.64
C LYS A 91 0.51 -10.84 5.10
N SER A 92 1.08 -9.95 4.29
CA SER A 92 1.26 -8.55 4.61
C SER A 92 1.38 -7.70 3.34
N CYS A 93 1.14 -6.39 3.44
CA CYS A 93 1.39 -5.47 2.32
C CYS A 93 2.89 -5.35 1.98
N PRO A 94 3.87 -5.37 2.91
CA PRO A 94 5.29 -5.40 2.58
C PRO A 94 5.68 -6.57 1.68
N SER A 95 5.14 -7.77 1.94
CA SER A 95 5.38 -8.94 1.09
C SER A 95 4.78 -8.79 -0.30
N LEU A 96 3.63 -8.12 -0.41
CA LEU A 96 3.01 -7.80 -1.70
C LEU A 96 3.80 -6.72 -2.46
N ILE A 97 4.28 -5.68 -1.78
CA ILE A 97 5.16 -4.64 -2.33
C ILE A 97 6.45 -5.27 -2.85
N TYR A 98 7.09 -6.13 -2.05
CA TYR A 98 8.30 -6.84 -2.46
C TYR A 98 8.05 -7.62 -3.76
N GLU A 99 7.03 -8.48 -3.81
CA GLU A 99 6.75 -9.27 -5.02
C GLU A 99 6.51 -8.39 -6.26
N HIS A 100 5.87 -7.24 -6.08
CA HIS A 100 5.55 -6.34 -7.18
C HIS A 100 6.76 -5.54 -7.68
N PHE A 101 7.65 -5.12 -6.78
CA PHE A 101 8.67 -4.10 -7.08
C PHE A 101 10.13 -4.61 -7.01
N HIS A 102 10.41 -5.78 -6.43
CA HIS A 102 11.81 -6.20 -6.16
C HIS A 102 12.72 -6.26 -7.39
N LYS A 103 12.18 -6.51 -8.59
CA LYS A 103 12.98 -6.58 -9.83
C LYS A 103 13.48 -5.23 -10.32
N GLU A 104 12.88 -4.14 -9.84
CA GLU A 104 13.19 -2.77 -10.27
C GLU A 104 13.94 -1.98 -9.19
N HIS A 105 14.10 -2.55 -7.99
CA HIS A 105 14.60 -1.84 -6.81
C HIS A 105 15.52 -2.74 -5.95
N ASP A 106 16.83 -2.64 -6.18
CA ASP A 106 17.85 -3.48 -5.53
C ASP A 106 17.81 -3.44 -3.99
N PHE A 107 17.41 -2.32 -3.37
CA PHE A 107 17.35 -2.19 -1.91
C PHE A 107 16.35 -3.15 -1.24
N LEU A 108 15.39 -3.66 -2.02
CA LEU A 108 14.44 -4.69 -1.56
C LEU A 108 15.12 -6.05 -1.37
N GLU A 109 16.27 -6.27 -2.01
CA GLU A 109 17.04 -7.50 -1.87
C GLU A 109 17.99 -7.47 -0.66
N ASP A 110 18.19 -6.31 -0.03
CA ASP A 110 19.03 -6.13 1.15
C ASP A 110 18.55 -6.98 2.33
N GLU A 111 19.50 -7.53 3.09
CA GLU A 111 19.22 -8.47 4.18
C GLU A 111 18.31 -7.86 5.25
N ASP A 112 18.56 -6.61 5.64
CA ASP A 112 17.78 -5.93 6.66
C ASP A 112 16.38 -5.56 6.17
N THR A 113 16.24 -5.15 4.90
CA THR A 113 14.94 -4.92 4.27
C THR A 113 14.11 -6.21 4.25
N LYS A 114 14.73 -7.35 3.89
CA LYS A 114 14.07 -8.66 3.93
C LYS A 114 13.67 -9.09 5.33
N LYS A 115 14.49 -8.81 6.36
CA LYS A 115 14.12 -9.06 7.77
C LYS A 115 12.93 -8.21 8.19
N MET A 116 12.86 -6.94 7.77
CA MET A 116 11.72 -6.07 8.06
C MET A 116 10.44 -6.59 7.41
N ILE A 117 10.48 -6.96 6.13
CA ILE A 117 9.35 -7.56 5.42
C ILE A 117 8.90 -8.85 6.12
N ALA A 118 9.82 -9.75 6.43
CA ALA A 118 9.49 -11.00 7.12
C ALA A 118 8.93 -10.77 8.53
N ALA A 119 9.34 -9.69 9.22
CA ALA A 119 8.81 -9.34 10.52
C ALA A 119 7.36 -8.82 10.46
N ALA A 120 6.92 -8.31 9.30
CA ALA A 120 5.57 -7.83 9.06
C ALA A 120 4.57 -8.95 8.70
N ASP A 121 5.06 -10.12 8.26
CA ASP A 121 4.24 -11.29 7.90
C ASP A 121 3.57 -12.03 9.10
N LYS A 122 3.11 -11.30 10.11
CA LYS A 122 2.59 -11.85 11.37
C LYS A 122 1.09 -12.11 11.39
#